data_AF-A0A840F8E5-F1
#
_entry.id   AF-A0A840F8E5-F1
#
_cell.length_a   1.000
_cell.length_b   1.000
_cell.length_c   1.000
_cell.angle_alpha   90.00
_cell.angle_beta   90.00
_cell.angle_gamma   90.00
#
_symmetry.space_group_name_H-M   'P 1'
#
loop_
_entity.id
_entity.type
_entity.pdbx_description
1 polymer ?
#
loop_
_entity_poly.entity_id
_entity_poly.type
_entity_poly.pdbx_seq_one_letter_code
_entity_poly.pdbx_strand_id
1 'polypeptide(L)' 'MKRLPSRFRRLDGALADLPVEEPMLLTKLDGFLTGLLIWPETIPPGEWMTVVWGREADGFRQTKRTG' A
#
# COMPACT_ATOMS: atom_id res chain seq x y z
N MET A 1 -4.98 16.10 -21.52
CA MET A 1 -4.76 14.99 -20.56
C MET A 1 -6.07 14.71 -19.83
N LYS A 2 -6.54 13.46 -19.78
CA LYS A 2 -7.75 13.11 -19.03
C LYS A 2 -7.48 13.32 -17.53
N ARG A 3 -8.33 14.09 -16.86
CA ARG A 3 -8.20 14.32 -15.41
C ARG A 3 -8.49 13.02 -14.67
N LEU A 4 -7.60 12.62 -13.77
CA LEU A 4 -7.80 11.44 -12.93
C LEU A 4 -9.12 11.57 -12.12
N PRO A 5 -9.88 10.48 -11.99
CA PRO A 5 -11.00 10.40 -11.05
C PRO A 5 -10.63 10.94 -9.66
N SER A 6 -11.60 11.57 -8.97
CA SER A 6 -11.37 12.25 -7.69
C SER A 6 -10.71 11.36 -6.63
N ARG A 7 -11.09 10.07 -6.55
CA ARG A 7 -10.51 9.10 -5.63
C ARG A 7 -9.00 8.89 -5.84
N PHE A 8 -8.53 8.89 -7.09
CA PHE A 8 -7.12 8.70 -7.40
C PHE A 8 -6.31 9.94 -7.05
N ARG A 9 -6.85 11.14 -7.30
CA ARG A 9 -6.21 12.39 -6.86
C ARG A 9 -6.11 12.50 -5.34
N ARG A 10 -7.13 12.03 -4.61
CA ARG A 10 -7.09 11.97 -3.14
C ARG A 10 -6.05 10.99 -2.64
N LEU A 11 -5.95 9.82 -3.26
CA LEU A 11 -4.94 8.81 -2.91
C LEU A 11 -3.53 9.30 -3.22
N ASP A 12 -3.32 9.95 -4.35
CA ASP A 12 -2.03 10.54 -4.75
C ASP A 12 -1.56 11.59 -3.74
N GLY A 13 -2.46 12.47 -3.29
CA GLY A 13 -2.16 13.40 -2.18
C GLY A 13 -1.86 12.70 -0.86
N ALA A 14 -2.66 11.71 -0.48
CA ALA A 14 -2.45 10.97 0.77
C ALA A 14 -1.12 10.18 0.78
N LEU A 15 -0.71 9.65 -0.37
CA LEU A 15 0.59 9.00 -0.55
C LEU A 15 1.74 10.00 -0.37
N ALA A 16 1.63 11.17 -0.98
CA ALA A 16 2.64 12.23 -0.88
C ALA A 16 2.81 12.77 0.56
N ASP A 17 1.73 12.77 1.34
CA ASP A 17 1.71 13.27 2.72
C ASP A 17 2.19 12.23 3.76
N LEU A 18 2.59 11.02 3.35
CA LEU A 18 3.08 10.00 4.27
C LEU A 18 4.38 10.44 4.97
N PRO A 19 4.54 10.16 6.27
CA PRO A 19 5.75 10.49 7.02
C PRO A 19 6.86 9.46 6.77
N VAL A 20 7.20 9.23 5.50
CA VAL A 20 8.27 8.34 5.04
C VAL A 20 9.25 9.14 4.19
N GLU A 21 10.52 8.74 4.17
CA GLU A 21 11.57 9.46 3.45
C GLU A 21 11.29 9.55 1.94
N GLU A 22 10.77 8.47 1.36
CA GLU A 22 10.44 8.38 -0.07
C GLU A 22 9.03 7.82 -0.28
N PRO A 23 7.98 8.67 -0.23
CA PRO A 23 6.61 8.23 -0.45
C PRO A 23 6.42 7.70 -1.88
N MET A 24 5.59 6.65 -2.01
CA MET A 24 5.30 6.08 -3.33
C MET A 24 4.40 7.00 -4.14
N LEU A 25 4.76 7.25 -5.41
CA LEU A 25 3.82 7.81 -6.38
C LEU A 25 2.66 6.83 -6.63
N LEU A 26 1.49 7.34 -7.02
CA LEU A 26 0.35 6.49 -7.37
C LEU A 26 0.68 5.43 -8.44
N THR A 27 1.51 5.77 -9.42
CA THR A 27 1.98 4.82 -10.45
C THR A 27 2.91 3.74 -9.91
N LYS A 28 3.76 4.08 -8.92
CA LYS A 28 4.64 3.12 -8.25
C LYS A 28 3.80 2.15 -7.41
N LEU A 29 2.78 2.65 -6.71
CA LEU A 29 1.84 1.81 -5.96
C LEU A 29 1.10 0.82 -6.87
N ASP A 30 0.61 1.28 -8.02
CA ASP A 30 -0.09 0.42 -8.99
C ASP A 30 0.81 -0.74 -9.49
N GLY A 31 2.06 -0.43 -9.84
CA GLY A 31 3.05 -1.44 -10.22
C GLY A 31 3.40 -2.39 -9.08
N PHE A 32 3.54 -1.88 -7.86
CA PHE A 32 3.80 -2.70 -6.67
C PHE A 32 2.67 -3.68 -6.37
N LEU A 33 1.42 -3.22 -6.37
CA LEU A 33 0.24 -4.08 -6.17
C LEU A 33 0.09 -5.11 -7.29
N THR A 34 0.42 -4.74 -8.53
CA THR A 34 0.45 -5.68 -9.65
C THR A 34 1.46 -6.79 -9.41
N GLY A 35 2.68 -6.44 -8.97
CA GLY A 35 3.72 -7.41 -8.60
C GLY A 35 3.29 -8.35 -7.49
N LEU A 36 2.62 -7.82 -6.45
CA LEU A 36 2.05 -8.63 -5.37
C LEU A 36 0.99 -9.62 -5.88
N LEU A 37 0.11 -9.18 -6.77
CA LEU A 37 -1.00 -10.00 -7.28
C LEU A 37 -0.52 -11.16 -8.18
N ILE A 38 0.58 -10.96 -8.93
CA ILE A 38 1.12 -11.99 -9.82
C ILE A 38 2.14 -12.91 -9.12
N TRP A 39 2.51 -12.61 -7.87
CA TRP A 39 3.46 -13.43 -7.13
C TRP A 39 2.89 -14.83 -6.88
N PRO A 40 3.68 -15.91 -7.06
CA PRO A 40 3.18 -17.28 -6.95
C PRO A 40 2.76 -17.65 -5.51
N GLU A 41 3.20 -16.90 -4.51
CA GLU A 41 2.89 -17.14 -3.10
C GLU A 41 2.12 -15.97 -2.50
N THR A 42 1.38 -16.19 -1.42
CA THR A 42 0.69 -15.09 -0.75
C THR A 42 1.63 -14.41 0.23
N ILE A 43 1.88 -13.12 0.04
CA ILE A 43 2.62 -12.30 1.00
C ILE A 43 1.63 -11.76 2.06
N PRO A 44 1.89 -11.95 3.35
CA PRO A 44 1.03 -11.44 4.42
C PRO A 44 0.79 -9.93 4.30
N PRO A 45 -0.45 -9.45 4.54
CA PRO A 45 -0.76 -8.02 4.46
C PRO A 45 0.15 -7.14 5.32
N GLY A 46 0.43 -7.55 6.56
CA GLY A 46 1.33 -6.79 7.43
C GLY A 46 2.73 -6.61 6.84
N GLU A 47 3.22 -7.58 6.09
CA GLU A 47 4.56 -7.52 5.49
C GLU A 47 4.59 -6.49 4.36
N TRP A 48 3.72 -6.59 3.35
CA TRP A 48 3.77 -5.66 2.22
C TRP A 48 3.19 -4.28 2.54
N MET A 49 2.24 -4.17 3.49
CA MET A 49 1.63 -2.88 3.85
C MET A 49 2.63 -1.93 4.50
N THR A 50 3.58 -2.44 5.30
CA THR A 50 4.63 -1.62 5.90
C THR A 50 5.55 -0.97 4.86
N VAL A 51 5.73 -1.63 3.71
CA VAL A 51 6.51 -1.10 2.58
C VAL A 51 5.81 0.10 1.95
N VAL A 52 4.48 0.08 1.85
CA VAL A 52 3.70 1.16 1.22
C VAL A 52 3.47 2.32 2.18
N TRP A 53 3.15 2.02 3.45
CA TRP A 53 2.62 3.02 4.40
C TRP A 53 3.61 3.44 5.48
N GLY A 54 4.77 2.78 5.60
CA GLY A 54 5.75 3.03 6.67
C GLY A 54 5.61 2.08 7.86
N ARG A 55 6.52 2.24 8.84
CA ARG A 55 6.71 1.34 9.99
C ARG A 55 5.41 1.17 10.78
N GLU A 56 5.01 -0.10 10.98
CA GLU A 56 3.81 -0.60 11.69
C GLU A 56 2.79 0.47 12.08
N ALA A 57 1.68 0.57 11.34
CA ALA A 57 0.44 0.94 12.00
C ALA A 57 0.28 -0.07 13.15
N ASP A 58 0.34 0.38 14.41
CA ASP A 58 0.37 -0.37 15.68
C ASP A 58 -0.80 -1.36 15.91
N GLY A 59 -1.35 -2.02 14.88
CA GLY A 59 -2.66 -2.64 14.94
C GLY A 59 -2.99 -3.73 13.93
N PHE A 60 -2.11 -4.12 12.99
CA PHE A 60 -2.38 -5.31 12.16
C PHE A 60 -2.03 -6.62 12.89
N ARG A 61 -2.58 -6.79 14.10
CA ARG A 61 -2.66 -8.10 14.75
C ARG A 61 -3.63 -8.95 13.93
N GLN A 62 -3.11 -9.76 13.02
CA GLN A 62 -3.86 -10.89 12.49
C GLN A 62 -4.16 -11.81 13.68
N THR A 63 -5.38 -11.74 14.20
CA THR A 63 -5.87 -12.72 15.17
C THR A 63 -5.90 -14.04 14.43
N LYS A 64 -4.90 -14.89 14.68
CA LYS A 64 -4.95 -16.28 14.23
C LYS A 64 -6.20 -16.86 14.90
N ARG A 65 -7.25 -17.15 14.11
CA ARG A 65 -8.38 -17.95 14.57
C ARG A 65 -7.83 -19.36 14.78
N THR A 66 -7.41 -19.63 16.00
CA THR A 66 -7.08 -20.97 16.47
C THR A 66 -8.37 -21.66 16.92
N GLY A 67 -8.66 -22.83 16.36
CA GLY A 67 -9.64 -23.80 16.88
C GLY A 67 -11.02 -23.67 16.29
#